data_AF-A0AAW2Y9Q9-F1
#
_entry.id   AF-A0AAW2Y9Q9-F1
#
_cell.length_a   1.000
_cell.length_b   1.000
_cell.length_c   1.000
_cell.angle_alpha   90.00
_cell.angle_beta   90.00
_cell.angle_gamma   90.00
#
_symmetry.space_group_name_H-M   'P 1'
#
loop_
_entity.id
_entity.type
_entity.pdbx_description
1 polymer ?
#
loop_
_entity_poly.entity_id
_entity_poly.type
_entity_poly.pdbx_seq_one_letter_code
_entity_poly.pdbx_strand_id
1 'polypeptide(L)'
;MEFEQLVELMEQPNNNTQANFVVCLTNLFKDIVLAIEENNEILRNLCGEDGIVYAICELQEECDSRGSNILKKFMEYRKLAKLTSEINSYKSNLLSVGAEGPDPREIEIYLEEILSLTQLGEDYTEYMVSKIRSLTSVDPELCPRATKAFRSGNFSKVSQDITGYYVILEGFFMVENVRKAIKIDEHVLDSLTTSMVDDVFYVLQSCCRRAISTSNINSVIAVLSSAVSLLGGEYSEALQQKMREPNLGAKLFLGGVAVQKTGTEIATALNNMDVSSEYALKLRHEIEEQCAEAFPTPADRERVKSCLAELNEMSCSFKKALNIGMEQLVATVTPRIRPVLDSVATISYELSEAEYADNEVNDPWVQRLLHAVETNVAWLQPLMTANNYDTFVHLVIDFIVKRLEVIMMQKRFSQLGGLQLDRDVRTLVSHFSSMTQRTVRDKFSRLTQMATILNLEKVSEILDFWGENSGPMTWRLTPAEVRRVLGLRVDFKPEAIAALKL
;
A
#
# COMPACT_ATOMS: atom_id res chain seq x y z
N MET A 1 -14.51 30.07 -32.66
CA MET A 1 -14.87 31.16 -31.74
C MET A 1 -13.64 32.04 -31.61
N GLU A 2 -13.75 33.28 -32.04
CA GLU A 2 -12.68 34.28 -31.90
C GLU A 2 -12.71 34.89 -30.49
N PHE A 3 -11.61 35.51 -30.06
CA PHE A 3 -11.50 36.09 -28.72
C PHE A 3 -12.57 37.17 -28.47
N GLU A 4 -12.91 37.97 -29.48
CA GLU A 4 -13.94 39.01 -29.40
C GLU A 4 -15.33 38.40 -29.18
N GLN A 5 -15.65 37.31 -29.90
CA GLN A 5 -16.90 36.56 -29.71
C GLN A 5 -16.98 35.92 -28.31
N LEU A 6 -15.84 35.47 -27.76
CA LEU A 6 -15.78 34.95 -26.40
C LEU A 6 -16.08 36.05 -25.37
N VAL A 7 -15.50 37.25 -25.54
CA VAL A 7 -15.74 38.40 -24.66
C VAL A 7 -17.21 38.84 -24.70
N GLU A 8 -17.83 38.90 -25.88
CA GLU A 8 -19.26 39.21 -26.02
C GLU A 8 -20.17 38.18 -25.33
N LEU A 9 -19.82 36.89 -25.40
CA LEU A 9 -20.57 35.83 -24.72
C LEU A 9 -20.43 35.89 -23.18
N MET A 10 -19.32 36.42 -22.67
CA MET A 10 -19.09 36.59 -21.23
C MET A 10 -19.97 37.70 -20.62
N GLU A 11 -20.39 38.70 -21.41
CA GLU A 11 -21.22 39.82 -20.95
C GLU A 11 -22.71 39.46 -20.84
N GLN A 12 -23.13 38.29 -21.31
CA GLN A 12 -24.51 37.84 -21.25
C GLN A 12 -24.86 37.22 -19.88
N PRO A 13 -25.88 37.71 -19.14
CA PRO A 13 -26.05 37.42 -17.71
C PRO A 13 -26.37 35.97 -17.29
N ASN A 14 -26.64 35.05 -18.23
CA ASN A 14 -27.28 33.76 -17.92
C ASN A 14 -26.51 32.49 -18.32
N ASN A 15 -25.29 32.57 -18.86
CA ASN A 15 -24.68 31.44 -19.58
C ASN A 15 -23.27 31.05 -19.13
N ASN A 16 -23.10 30.66 -17.85
CA ASN A 16 -21.83 30.13 -17.33
C ASN A 16 -21.22 28.98 -18.17
N THR A 17 -22.00 28.30 -19.00
CA THR A 17 -21.57 27.13 -19.80
C THR A 17 -21.26 27.43 -21.27
N GLN A 18 -21.43 28.67 -21.76
CA GLN A 18 -21.32 28.96 -23.20
C GLN A 18 -19.95 29.52 -23.61
N ALA A 19 -19.21 30.16 -22.69
CA ALA A 19 -17.86 30.62 -22.94
C ALA A 19 -16.87 29.43 -22.95
N ASN A 20 -16.42 29.03 -24.14
CA ASN A 20 -15.52 27.89 -24.32
C ASN A 20 -14.07 28.38 -24.51
N PHE A 21 -13.36 28.52 -23.39
CA PHE A 21 -11.96 28.97 -23.38
C PHE A 21 -11.03 27.99 -24.07
N VAL A 22 -11.30 26.68 -23.99
CA VAL A 22 -10.52 25.62 -24.66
C VAL A 22 -10.56 25.80 -26.17
N VAL A 23 -11.74 26.02 -26.76
CA VAL A 23 -11.89 26.27 -28.20
C VAL A 23 -11.21 27.58 -28.61
N CYS A 24 -11.34 28.63 -27.81
CA CYS A 24 -10.68 29.91 -28.11
C CYS A 24 -9.15 29.78 -28.13
N LEU A 25 -8.57 29.08 -27.16
CA LEU A 25 -7.13 28.84 -27.09
C LEU A 25 -6.68 27.90 -28.21
N THR A 26 -7.49 26.88 -28.54
CA THR A 26 -7.23 25.94 -29.65
C THR A 26 -7.13 26.69 -30.97
N ASN A 27 -8.06 27.61 -31.22
CA ASN A 27 -8.05 28.41 -32.44
C ASN A 27 -6.81 29.31 -32.52
N LEU A 28 -6.43 29.97 -31.42
CA LEU A 28 -5.21 30.78 -31.38
C LEU A 28 -3.97 29.95 -31.75
N PHE A 29 -3.81 28.76 -31.15
CA PHE A 29 -2.67 27.89 -31.47
C PHE A 29 -2.69 27.37 -32.89
N LYS A 30 -3.88 27.00 -33.42
CA LYS A 30 -4.02 26.60 -34.81
C LYS A 30 -3.63 27.72 -35.77
N ASP A 31 -4.10 28.94 -35.53
CA ASP A 31 -3.79 30.10 -36.38
C ASP A 31 -2.28 30.37 -36.40
N ILE A 32 -1.61 30.30 -35.24
CA ILE A 32 -0.16 30.45 -35.13
C ILE A 32 0.59 29.33 -35.88
N VAL A 33 0.20 28.08 -35.67
CA VAL A 33 0.84 26.92 -36.32
C VAL A 33 0.67 26.98 -37.83
N LEU A 34 -0.55 27.26 -38.32
CA LEU A 34 -0.84 27.39 -39.74
C LEU A 34 -0.06 28.56 -40.36
N ALA A 35 0.06 29.69 -39.68
CA ALA A 35 0.86 30.82 -40.16
C ALA A 35 2.33 30.42 -40.40
N ILE A 36 2.88 29.50 -39.61
CA ILE A 36 4.26 28.99 -39.80
C ILE A 36 4.32 27.94 -40.89
N GLU A 37 3.36 27.03 -40.95
CA GLU A 37 3.35 25.93 -41.92
C GLU A 37 3.10 26.42 -43.35
N GLU A 38 2.08 27.26 -43.55
CA GLU A 38 1.70 27.77 -44.87
C GLU A 38 2.77 28.69 -45.46
N ASN A 39 3.53 29.39 -44.61
CA ASN A 39 4.60 30.30 -45.04
C ASN A 39 6.00 29.68 -44.97
N ASN A 40 6.13 28.37 -44.68
CA ASN A 40 7.42 27.73 -44.42
C ASN A 40 8.41 27.87 -45.59
N GLU A 41 7.95 27.57 -46.82
CA GLU A 41 8.78 27.67 -48.02
C GLU A 41 9.21 29.11 -48.30
N ILE A 42 8.31 30.07 -48.09
CA ILE A 42 8.57 31.50 -48.31
C ILE A 42 9.64 31.99 -47.33
N LEU A 43 9.49 31.68 -46.03
CA LEU A 43 10.45 32.05 -44.99
C LEU A 43 11.83 31.43 -45.26
N ARG A 44 11.86 30.16 -45.67
CA ARG A 44 13.08 29.44 -46.03
C ARG A 44 13.80 30.07 -47.22
N ASN A 45 13.05 30.49 -48.24
CA ASN A 45 13.61 31.12 -49.45
C ASN A 45 14.16 32.53 -49.20
N LEU A 46 13.56 33.29 -48.27
CA LEU A 46 13.96 34.67 -47.99
C LEU A 46 15.16 34.75 -47.04
N CYS A 47 15.15 33.97 -45.96
CA CYS A 47 16.07 34.13 -44.83
C CYS A 47 16.67 32.80 -44.34
N GLY A 48 16.55 31.71 -45.10
CA GLY A 48 16.98 30.38 -44.66
C GLY A 48 16.16 29.84 -43.49
N GLU A 49 16.69 28.83 -42.80
CA GLU A 49 16.01 28.24 -41.63
C GLU A 49 15.98 29.20 -40.42
N ASP A 50 16.93 30.15 -40.34
CA ASP A 50 16.90 31.22 -39.34
C ASP A 50 15.61 32.04 -39.42
N GLY A 51 15.16 32.36 -40.64
CA GLY A 51 13.91 33.09 -40.88
C GLY A 51 12.67 32.42 -40.27
N ILE A 52 12.65 31.08 -40.27
CA ILE A 52 11.57 30.29 -39.66
C ILE A 52 11.61 30.46 -38.14
N VAL A 53 12.79 30.42 -37.53
CA VAL A 53 12.94 30.59 -36.07
C VAL A 53 12.56 32.00 -35.64
N TYR A 54 12.91 33.03 -36.42
CA TYR A 54 12.47 34.40 -36.17
C TYR A 54 10.95 34.52 -36.24
N ALA A 55 10.30 33.99 -37.28
CA ALA A 55 8.84 33.99 -37.39
C ALA A 55 8.17 33.28 -36.21
N ILE A 56 8.73 32.14 -35.76
CA ILE A 56 8.25 31.42 -34.58
C ILE A 56 8.37 32.29 -33.32
N CYS A 57 9.47 33.03 -33.14
CA CYS A 57 9.64 33.92 -31.99
C CYS A 57 8.62 35.06 -31.99
N GLU A 58 8.40 35.72 -33.13
CA GLU A 58 7.43 36.82 -33.24
C GLU A 58 6.01 36.33 -32.98
N LEU A 59 5.61 35.18 -33.54
CA LEU A 59 4.30 34.59 -33.28
C LEU A 59 4.16 34.08 -31.84
N GLN A 60 5.26 33.70 -31.20
CA GLN A 60 5.24 33.36 -29.77
C GLN A 60 5.01 34.60 -28.90
N GLU A 61 5.44 35.80 -29.29
CA GLU A 61 5.07 37.04 -28.58
C GLU A 61 3.57 37.32 -28.66
N GLU A 62 2.94 37.01 -29.81
CA GLU A 62 1.49 37.10 -29.96
C GLU A 62 0.76 36.09 -29.07
N CYS A 63 1.27 34.85 -28.95
CA CYS A 63 0.80 33.87 -27.98
C CYS A 63 0.95 34.37 -26.54
N ASP A 64 2.10 34.93 -26.20
CA ASP A 64 2.38 35.50 -24.87
C ASP A 64 1.44 36.65 -24.51
N SER A 65 0.96 37.41 -25.50
CA SER A 65 -0.05 38.44 -25.31
C SER A 65 -1.47 37.86 -25.23
N ARG A 66 -1.95 37.27 -26.33
CA ARG A 66 -3.35 36.82 -26.47
C ARG A 66 -3.66 35.57 -25.66
N GLY A 67 -2.78 34.57 -25.70
CA GLY A 67 -2.94 33.32 -24.94
C GLY A 67 -3.01 33.60 -23.43
N SER A 68 -2.12 34.46 -22.94
CA SER A 68 -2.14 34.90 -21.54
C SER A 68 -3.42 35.62 -21.16
N ASN A 69 -3.98 36.44 -22.05
CA ASN A 69 -5.23 37.14 -21.79
C ASN A 69 -6.43 36.17 -21.73
N ILE A 70 -6.47 35.17 -22.64
CA ILE A 70 -7.48 34.10 -22.60
C ILE A 70 -7.45 33.37 -21.25
N LEU A 71 -6.27 32.95 -20.80
CA LEU A 71 -6.10 32.26 -19.53
C LEU A 71 -6.46 33.14 -18.32
N LYS A 72 -6.08 34.42 -18.32
CA LYS A 72 -6.49 35.38 -17.28
C LYS A 72 -8.00 35.57 -17.22
N LYS A 73 -8.64 35.72 -18.38
CA LYS A 73 -10.11 35.86 -18.46
C LYS A 73 -10.83 34.60 -18.02
N PHE A 74 -10.28 33.43 -18.31
CA PHE A 74 -10.78 32.16 -17.78
C PHE A 74 -10.75 32.16 -16.23
N MET A 75 -9.62 32.51 -15.62
CA MET A 75 -9.48 32.55 -14.16
C MET A 75 -10.45 33.55 -13.51
N GLU A 76 -10.63 34.72 -14.11
CA GLU A 76 -11.59 35.74 -13.67
C GLU A 76 -13.04 35.27 -13.80
N TYR A 77 -13.40 34.70 -14.96
CA TYR A 77 -14.76 34.25 -15.27
C TYR A 77 -15.19 33.11 -14.34
N ARG A 78 -14.31 32.13 -14.12
CA ARG A 78 -14.52 31.02 -13.18
C ARG A 78 -14.31 31.41 -11.71
N LYS A 79 -13.82 32.63 -11.44
CA LYS A 79 -13.57 33.16 -10.09
C LYS A 79 -12.66 32.23 -9.26
N LEU A 80 -11.64 31.63 -9.89
CA LEU A 80 -10.80 30.61 -9.25
C LEU A 80 -10.11 31.12 -7.97
N ALA A 81 -9.72 32.40 -7.94
CA ALA A 81 -9.15 33.03 -6.75
C ALA A 81 -10.11 33.04 -5.55
N LYS A 82 -11.39 33.34 -5.80
CA LYS A 82 -12.43 33.33 -4.76
C LYS A 82 -12.66 31.90 -4.26
N LEU A 83 -12.83 30.96 -5.18
CA LEU A 83 -13.06 29.55 -4.87
C LEU A 83 -11.90 28.96 -4.02
N THR A 84 -10.67 29.26 -4.40
CA THR A 84 -9.46 28.83 -3.68
C THR A 84 -9.37 29.44 -2.29
N SER A 85 -9.74 30.71 -2.14
CA SER A 85 -9.84 31.37 -0.84
C SER A 85 -10.90 30.72 0.06
N GLU A 86 -12.05 30.35 -0.49
CA GLU A 86 -13.11 29.64 0.23
C GLU A 86 -12.64 28.26 0.70
N ILE A 87 -11.96 27.50 -0.15
CA ILE A 87 -11.35 26.20 0.19
C ILE A 87 -10.32 26.33 1.31
N ASN A 88 -9.43 27.33 1.22
CA ASN A 88 -8.40 27.52 2.24
C ASN A 88 -9.00 27.96 3.59
N SER A 89 -10.02 28.82 3.55
CA SER A 89 -10.79 29.19 4.74
C SER A 89 -11.48 27.96 5.35
N TYR A 90 -12.11 27.12 4.53
CA TYR A 90 -12.73 25.87 4.97
C TYR A 90 -11.72 24.94 5.65
N LYS A 91 -10.54 24.72 5.02
CA LYS A 91 -9.46 23.91 5.61
C LYS A 91 -9.01 24.43 6.99
N SER A 92 -8.91 25.75 7.16
CA SER A 92 -8.53 26.34 8.46
C SER A 92 -9.62 26.20 9.54
N ASN A 93 -10.88 26.07 9.13
CA ASN A 93 -12.06 26.05 9.99
C ASN A 93 -12.65 24.64 10.16
N LEU A 94 -11.93 23.58 9.80
CA LEU A 94 -12.36 22.17 9.89
C LEU A 94 -12.84 21.73 11.29
N LEU A 95 -12.48 22.47 12.34
CA LEU A 95 -12.92 22.25 13.72
C LEU A 95 -14.23 22.99 14.09
N SER A 96 -14.74 23.85 13.22
CA SER A 96 -15.98 24.60 13.46
C SER A 96 -17.19 23.83 12.94
N VAL A 97 -18.20 23.65 13.81
CA VAL A 97 -19.41 22.88 13.50
C VAL A 97 -20.26 23.67 12.50
N GLY A 98 -20.50 23.12 11.31
CA GLY A 98 -21.40 23.67 10.29
C GLY A 98 -20.74 24.39 9.11
N ALA A 99 -19.43 24.31 8.94
CA ALA A 99 -18.79 24.77 7.72
C ALA A 99 -19.11 23.80 6.56
N GLU A 100 -19.91 24.24 5.59
CA GLU A 100 -20.06 23.54 4.30
C GLU A 100 -19.05 24.12 3.31
N GLY A 101 -18.17 23.26 2.79
CA GLY A 101 -17.24 23.61 1.71
C GLY A 101 -17.95 23.62 0.34
N PRO A 102 -17.26 24.08 -0.72
CA PRO A 102 -17.77 23.96 -2.09
C PRO A 102 -18.11 22.52 -2.48
N ASP A 103 -19.11 22.31 -3.36
CA ASP A 103 -19.46 20.97 -3.84
C ASP A 103 -18.31 20.38 -4.67
N PRO A 104 -17.74 19.22 -4.29
CA PRO A 104 -16.68 18.56 -5.06
C PRO A 104 -17.02 18.30 -6.53
N ARG A 105 -18.31 18.16 -6.88
CA ARG A 105 -18.73 17.98 -8.28
C ARG A 105 -18.53 19.22 -9.13
N GLU A 106 -18.75 20.41 -8.55
CA GLU A 106 -18.47 21.67 -9.25
C GLU A 106 -16.96 21.86 -9.42
N ILE A 107 -16.17 21.43 -8.43
CA ILE A 107 -14.70 21.46 -8.51
C ILE A 107 -14.20 20.57 -9.65
N GLU A 108 -14.75 19.37 -9.81
CA GLU A 108 -14.38 18.43 -10.88
C GLU A 108 -14.53 19.04 -12.28
N ILE A 109 -15.60 19.80 -12.53
CA ILE A 109 -15.82 20.48 -13.81
C ILE A 109 -14.68 21.47 -14.10
N TYR A 110 -14.25 22.23 -13.08
CA TYR A 110 -13.14 23.18 -13.25
C TYR A 110 -11.79 22.47 -13.40
N LEU A 111 -11.59 21.33 -12.74
CA LEU A 111 -10.37 20.52 -12.90
C LEU A 111 -10.24 20.04 -14.35
N GLU A 112 -11.29 19.48 -14.94
CA GLU A 112 -11.29 19.02 -16.34
C GLU A 112 -11.04 20.15 -17.34
N GLU A 113 -11.63 21.33 -17.11
CA GLU A 113 -11.40 22.51 -17.97
C GLU A 113 -9.97 23.03 -17.84
N ILE A 114 -9.42 23.09 -16.62
CA ILE A 114 -8.01 23.47 -16.38
C ILE A 114 -7.07 22.48 -17.08
N LEU A 115 -7.30 21.17 -16.92
CA LEU A 115 -6.47 20.12 -17.53
C LEU A 115 -6.47 20.23 -19.05
N SER A 116 -7.64 20.47 -19.65
CA SER A 116 -7.77 20.70 -21.08
C SER A 116 -6.95 21.91 -21.55
N LEU A 117 -6.97 23.01 -20.79
CA LEU A 117 -6.20 24.22 -21.10
C LEU A 117 -4.68 24.01 -20.92
N THR A 118 -4.26 23.34 -19.85
CA THR A 118 -2.83 23.07 -19.60
C THR A 118 -2.25 22.10 -20.63
N GLN A 119 -2.96 21.01 -20.94
CA GLN A 119 -2.51 20.04 -21.94
C GLN A 119 -2.39 20.69 -23.32
N LEU A 120 -3.37 21.50 -23.71
CA LEU A 120 -3.34 22.21 -24.97
C LEU A 120 -2.15 23.20 -25.06
N GLY A 121 -1.83 23.89 -23.96
CA GLY A 121 -0.66 24.77 -23.89
C GLY A 121 0.68 24.03 -24.00
N GLU A 122 0.75 22.84 -23.42
CA GLU A 122 1.94 21.98 -23.47
C GLU A 122 2.10 21.32 -24.85
N ASP A 123 1.02 20.81 -25.46
CA ASP A 123 1.03 20.27 -26.82
C ASP A 123 1.51 21.31 -27.84
N TYR A 124 1.01 22.56 -27.72
CA TYR A 124 1.47 23.68 -28.54
C TYR A 124 2.97 23.95 -28.31
N THR A 125 3.40 24.02 -27.05
CA THR A 125 4.80 24.29 -26.70
C THR A 125 5.72 23.19 -27.22
N GLU A 126 5.36 21.93 -27.05
CA GLU A 126 6.13 20.78 -27.52
C GLU A 126 6.22 20.76 -29.05
N TYR A 127 5.11 20.96 -29.76
CA TYR A 127 5.08 21.03 -31.22
C TYR A 127 6.03 22.13 -31.74
N MET A 128 5.93 23.34 -31.18
CA MET A 128 6.73 24.48 -31.63
C MET A 128 8.22 24.30 -31.31
N VAL A 129 8.54 23.79 -30.11
CA VAL A 129 9.93 23.49 -29.72
C VAL A 129 10.50 22.35 -30.56
N SER A 130 9.71 21.33 -30.89
CA SER A 130 10.11 20.24 -31.78
C SER A 130 10.40 20.76 -33.19
N LYS A 131 9.55 21.64 -33.71
CA LYS A 131 9.77 22.32 -35.00
C LYS A 131 11.09 23.07 -35.01
N ILE A 132 11.39 23.88 -33.99
CA ILE A 132 12.66 24.61 -33.86
C ILE A 132 13.85 23.63 -33.87
N ARG A 133 13.77 22.53 -33.08
CA ARG A 133 14.84 21.54 -32.98
C ARG A 133 15.07 20.73 -34.26
N SER A 134 14.06 20.63 -35.13
CA SER A 134 14.18 19.92 -36.41
C SER A 134 14.97 20.69 -37.47
N LEU A 135 15.18 21.99 -37.26
CA LEU A 135 15.94 22.85 -38.17
C LEU A 135 17.45 22.65 -37.92
N THR A 136 18.21 22.45 -38.99
CA THR A 136 19.62 22.02 -38.95
C THR A 136 20.60 23.09 -39.39
N SER A 137 20.18 24.05 -40.20
CA SER A 137 20.99 25.15 -40.72
C SER A 137 20.62 26.47 -40.06
N VAL A 138 20.60 26.49 -38.73
CA VAL A 138 20.23 27.63 -37.89
C VAL A 138 21.44 28.10 -37.07
N ASP A 139 21.52 29.40 -36.80
CA ASP A 139 22.49 29.96 -35.85
C ASP A 139 22.44 29.20 -34.49
N PRO A 140 23.58 28.68 -34.00
CA PRO A 140 23.68 27.96 -32.73
C PRO A 140 23.10 28.71 -31.51
N GLU A 141 23.08 30.04 -31.50
CA GLU A 141 22.54 30.82 -30.38
C GLU A 141 21.01 31.04 -30.48
N LEU A 142 20.44 30.90 -31.68
CA LEU A 142 19.04 31.23 -31.93
C LEU A 142 18.09 30.16 -31.39
N CYS A 143 18.42 28.87 -31.56
CA CYS A 143 17.62 27.76 -31.05
C CYS A 143 17.47 27.76 -29.51
N PRO A 144 18.54 27.90 -28.70
CA PRO A 144 18.43 28.04 -27.25
C PRO A 144 17.62 29.27 -26.82
N ARG A 145 17.77 30.40 -27.52
CA ARG A 145 17.00 31.63 -27.23
C ARG A 145 15.51 31.44 -27.49
N ALA A 146 15.15 30.88 -28.65
CA ALA A 146 13.78 30.63 -29.03
C ALA A 146 13.11 29.65 -28.07
N THR A 147 13.75 28.50 -27.78
CA THR A 147 13.19 27.51 -26.83
C THR A 147 13.07 28.05 -25.40
N LYS A 148 13.94 28.97 -24.98
CA LYS A 148 13.81 29.68 -23.71
C LYS A 148 12.62 30.64 -23.68
N ALA A 149 12.28 31.27 -24.81
CA ALA A 149 11.13 32.17 -24.90
C ALA A 149 9.82 31.44 -24.56
N PHE A 150 9.60 30.24 -25.10
CA PHE A 150 8.43 29.42 -24.74
C PHE A 150 8.35 29.08 -23.25
N ARG A 151 9.49 28.79 -22.62
CA ARG A 151 9.52 28.38 -21.20
C ARG A 151 9.40 29.53 -20.21
N SER A 152 9.85 30.73 -20.59
CA SER A 152 9.94 31.90 -19.70
C SER A 152 9.04 33.07 -20.10
N GLY A 153 8.30 32.91 -21.19
CA GLY A 153 7.32 33.83 -21.72
C GLY A 153 6.15 34.07 -20.77
N ASN A 154 5.36 35.08 -21.10
CA ASN A 154 4.19 35.47 -20.31
C ASN A 154 3.12 34.37 -20.28
N PHE A 155 2.91 33.66 -21.39
CA PHE A 155 1.95 32.55 -21.46
C PHE A 155 2.32 31.44 -20.49
N SER A 156 3.58 31.02 -20.47
CA SER A 156 4.11 30.00 -19.54
C SER A 156 3.88 30.41 -18.08
N LYS A 157 4.14 31.67 -17.71
CA LYS A 157 3.90 32.17 -16.35
C LYS A 157 2.43 32.08 -15.95
N VAL A 158 1.51 32.50 -16.83
CA VAL A 158 0.07 32.44 -16.55
C VAL A 158 -0.43 30.98 -16.52
N SER A 159 0.14 30.11 -17.35
CA SER A 159 -0.13 28.66 -17.30
C SER A 159 0.28 28.05 -15.96
N GLN A 160 1.44 28.47 -15.41
CA GLN A 160 1.88 28.08 -14.07
C GLN A 160 0.94 28.62 -12.98
N ASP A 161 0.40 29.84 -13.11
CA ASP A 161 -0.59 30.39 -12.18
C ASP A 161 -1.88 29.54 -12.16
N ILE A 162 -2.40 29.16 -13.34
CA ILE A 162 -3.55 28.24 -13.47
C ILE A 162 -3.26 26.89 -12.81
N THR A 163 -2.05 26.36 -13.03
CA THR A 163 -1.60 25.12 -12.40
C THR A 163 -1.54 25.24 -10.88
N GLY A 164 -1.20 26.42 -10.34
CA GLY A 164 -1.27 26.72 -8.91
C GLY A 164 -2.69 26.60 -8.35
N TYR A 165 -3.70 27.09 -9.08
CA TYR A 165 -5.11 26.89 -8.71
C TYR A 165 -5.51 25.42 -8.78
N TYR A 166 -5.13 24.72 -9.86
CA TYR A 166 -5.38 23.27 -10.01
C TYR A 166 -4.95 22.47 -8.78
N VAL A 167 -3.72 22.67 -8.29
CA VAL A 167 -3.19 21.91 -7.14
C VAL A 167 -4.07 22.07 -5.89
N ILE A 168 -4.61 23.28 -5.65
CA ILE A 168 -5.45 23.53 -4.47
C ILE A 168 -6.82 22.88 -4.64
N LEU A 169 -7.41 22.99 -5.83
CA LEU A 169 -8.69 22.38 -6.19
C LEU A 169 -8.61 20.85 -6.13
N GLU A 170 -7.59 20.27 -6.75
CA GLU A 170 -7.36 18.82 -6.82
C GLU A 170 -7.12 18.24 -5.42
N GLY A 171 -6.32 18.92 -4.60
CA GLY A 171 -6.11 18.53 -3.20
C GLY A 171 -7.39 18.59 -2.37
N PHE A 172 -8.26 19.59 -2.58
CA PHE A 172 -9.57 19.63 -1.91
C PHE A 172 -10.51 18.52 -2.39
N PHE A 173 -10.61 18.33 -3.70
CA PHE A 173 -11.41 17.28 -4.32
C PHE A 173 -11.01 15.89 -3.78
N MET A 174 -9.72 15.60 -3.73
CA MET A 174 -9.18 14.34 -3.23
C MET A 174 -9.60 14.10 -1.77
N VAL A 175 -9.37 15.08 -0.90
CA VAL A 175 -9.68 14.97 0.54
C VAL A 175 -11.17 14.71 0.75
N GLU A 176 -12.05 15.48 0.12
CA GLU A 176 -13.50 15.36 0.33
C GLU A 176 -14.05 14.04 -0.22
N ASN A 177 -13.56 13.58 -1.37
CA ASN A 177 -13.99 12.30 -1.93
C ASN A 177 -13.47 11.10 -1.12
N VAL A 178 -12.25 11.16 -0.58
CA VAL A 178 -11.73 10.13 0.34
C VAL A 178 -12.54 10.09 1.63
N ARG A 179 -12.85 11.25 2.24
CA ARG A 179 -13.73 11.33 3.42
C ARG A 179 -15.10 10.75 3.15
N LYS A 180 -15.67 11.08 1.99
CA LYS A 180 -16.96 10.55 1.57
C LYS A 180 -16.92 9.04 1.42
N ALA A 181 -15.89 8.50 0.75
CA ALA A 181 -15.69 7.06 0.59
C ALA A 181 -15.59 6.34 1.95
N ILE A 182 -14.85 6.90 2.91
CA ILE A 182 -14.76 6.36 4.28
C ILE A 182 -16.14 6.41 4.99
N LYS A 183 -16.92 7.47 4.77
CA LYS A 183 -18.21 7.66 5.43
C LYS A 183 -19.30 6.73 4.90
N ILE A 184 -19.30 6.44 3.60
CA ILE A 184 -20.27 5.54 2.95
C ILE A 184 -19.78 4.09 2.89
N ASP A 185 -18.74 3.76 3.65
CA ASP A 185 -18.12 2.44 3.67
C ASP A 185 -19.15 1.32 3.89
N GLU A 186 -19.21 0.40 2.94
CA GLU A 186 -20.16 -0.71 2.92
C GLU A 186 -19.43 -2.04 2.75
N HIS A 187 -19.96 -3.09 3.40
CA HIS A 187 -19.46 -4.44 3.18
C HIS A 187 -19.97 -4.96 1.84
N VAL A 188 -19.04 -5.32 0.96
CA VAL A 188 -19.36 -5.82 -0.38
C VAL A 188 -19.71 -7.31 -0.26
N LEU A 189 -20.87 -7.69 -0.80
CA LEU A 189 -21.31 -9.09 -0.83
C LEU A 189 -20.25 -9.95 -1.55
N ASP A 190 -19.94 -11.11 -0.97
CA ASP A 190 -18.91 -12.04 -1.46
C ASP A 190 -17.47 -11.48 -1.47
N SER A 191 -17.22 -10.31 -0.87
CA SER A 191 -15.89 -9.76 -0.65
C SER A 191 -15.43 -9.91 0.80
N LEU A 192 -14.13 -10.06 0.97
CA LEU A 192 -13.45 -10.09 2.28
C LEU A 192 -13.04 -8.69 2.76
N THR A 193 -13.22 -7.67 1.92
CA THR A 193 -12.95 -6.25 2.19
C THR A 193 -14.23 -5.44 2.14
N THR A 194 -14.14 -4.16 2.53
CA THR A 194 -15.21 -3.19 2.31
C THR A 194 -14.96 -2.33 1.06
N SER A 195 -15.99 -1.63 0.58
CA SER A 195 -15.88 -0.76 -0.60
C SER A 195 -14.87 0.36 -0.42
N MET A 196 -14.66 0.83 0.82
CA MET A 196 -13.73 1.91 1.15
C MET A 196 -12.33 1.70 0.58
N VAL A 197 -11.82 0.46 0.54
CA VAL A 197 -10.46 0.20 0.02
C VAL A 197 -10.40 0.52 -1.48
N ASP A 198 -11.33 -0.02 -2.27
CA ASP A 198 -11.35 0.23 -3.72
C ASP A 198 -11.69 1.69 -4.02
N ASP A 199 -12.68 2.27 -3.33
CA ASP A 199 -13.14 3.65 -3.54
C ASP A 199 -12.03 4.67 -3.24
N VAL A 200 -11.32 4.53 -2.12
CA VAL A 200 -10.23 5.44 -1.76
C VAL A 200 -9.10 5.35 -2.78
N PHE A 201 -8.64 4.14 -3.11
CA PHE A 201 -7.54 3.98 -4.05
C PHE A 201 -7.91 4.39 -5.49
N TYR A 202 -9.17 4.23 -5.89
CA TYR A 202 -9.68 4.76 -7.16
C TYR A 202 -9.59 6.29 -7.21
N VAL A 203 -10.02 6.99 -6.16
CA VAL A 203 -9.92 8.46 -6.07
C VAL A 203 -8.45 8.88 -6.13
N LEU A 204 -7.58 8.27 -5.33
CA LEU A 204 -6.15 8.61 -5.30
C LEU A 204 -5.49 8.40 -6.68
N GLN A 205 -5.79 7.28 -7.34
CA GLN A 205 -5.31 6.97 -8.68
C GLN A 205 -5.78 8.01 -9.70
N SER A 206 -7.08 8.33 -9.71
CA SER A 206 -7.67 9.31 -10.62
C SER A 206 -7.01 10.69 -10.47
N CYS A 207 -6.86 11.17 -9.24
CA CYS A 207 -6.22 12.44 -8.94
C CYS A 207 -4.75 12.48 -9.38
N CYS A 208 -3.98 11.42 -9.10
CA CYS A 208 -2.57 11.36 -9.48
C CYS A 208 -2.39 11.30 -11.01
N ARG A 209 -3.25 10.55 -11.72
CA ARG A 209 -3.26 10.52 -13.19
C ARG A 209 -3.53 11.90 -13.78
N ARG A 210 -4.57 12.60 -13.28
CA ARG A 210 -4.86 13.98 -13.69
C ARG A 210 -3.67 14.92 -13.43
N ALA A 211 -2.98 14.77 -12.29
CA ALA A 211 -1.82 15.58 -11.99
C ALA A 211 -0.69 15.38 -13.00
N ILE A 212 -0.48 14.16 -13.49
CA ILE A 212 0.50 13.86 -14.53
C ILE A 212 0.11 14.53 -15.85
N SER A 213 -1.19 14.53 -16.21
CA SER A 213 -1.72 15.23 -17.38
C SER A 213 -1.58 16.76 -17.34
N THR A 214 -1.17 17.35 -16.22
CA THR A 214 -0.78 18.77 -16.20
C THR A 214 0.58 19.03 -16.83
N SER A 215 1.37 17.98 -17.11
CA SER A 215 2.78 18.03 -17.53
C SER A 215 3.67 18.90 -16.63
N ASN A 216 3.24 19.13 -15.37
CA ASN A 216 3.98 19.92 -14.39
C ASN A 216 4.38 19.05 -13.20
N ILE A 217 5.69 18.86 -13.04
CA ILE A 217 6.26 18.01 -12.00
C ILE A 217 5.90 18.47 -10.59
N ASN A 218 5.73 19.78 -10.36
CA ASN A 218 5.39 20.31 -9.04
C ASN A 218 3.94 19.98 -8.68
N SER A 219 3.03 19.93 -9.66
CA SER A 219 1.65 19.48 -9.45
C SER A 219 1.59 18.03 -9.04
N VAL A 220 2.33 17.17 -9.75
CA VAL A 220 2.44 15.74 -9.43
C VAL A 220 2.95 15.54 -8.00
N ILE A 221 4.03 16.23 -7.63
CA ILE A 221 4.60 16.18 -6.28
C ILE A 221 3.56 16.63 -5.22
N ALA A 222 2.89 17.76 -5.44
CA ALA A 222 1.92 18.29 -4.48
C ALA A 222 0.69 17.38 -4.28
N VAL A 223 0.17 16.79 -5.37
CA VAL A 223 -0.96 15.85 -5.34
C VAL A 223 -0.54 14.53 -4.70
N LEU A 224 0.66 14.01 -5.01
CA LEU A 224 1.20 12.82 -4.37
C LEU A 224 1.42 13.01 -2.86
N SER A 225 1.99 14.13 -2.44
CA SER A 225 2.15 14.44 -1.01
C SER A 225 0.79 14.54 -0.31
N SER A 226 -0.25 15.05 -0.98
CA SER A 226 -1.61 15.07 -0.45
C SER A 226 -2.18 13.66 -0.28
N ALA A 227 -1.96 12.77 -1.27
CA ALA A 227 -2.36 11.37 -1.20
C ALA A 227 -1.66 10.63 -0.05
N VAL A 228 -0.33 10.81 0.11
CA VAL A 228 0.44 10.23 1.21
C VAL A 228 -0.08 10.71 2.57
N SER A 229 -0.36 12.01 2.71
CA SER A 229 -0.90 12.59 3.94
C SER A 229 -2.26 12.00 4.31
N LEU A 230 -3.16 11.84 3.34
CA LEU A 230 -4.47 11.21 3.53
C LEU A 230 -4.35 9.74 3.94
N LEU A 231 -3.47 8.99 3.27
CA LEU A 231 -3.20 7.59 3.57
C LEU A 231 -2.64 7.42 5.00
N GLY A 232 -1.72 8.29 5.42
CA GLY A 232 -1.11 8.26 6.75
C GLY A 232 -2.01 8.79 7.88
N GLY A 233 -2.98 9.65 7.56
CA GLY A 233 -3.91 10.27 8.50
C GLY A 233 -5.26 9.57 8.55
N GLU A 234 -6.27 10.18 7.93
CA GLU A 234 -7.69 9.80 8.05
C GLU A 234 -7.96 8.36 7.59
N TYR A 235 -7.30 7.92 6.51
CA TYR A 235 -7.48 6.55 6.01
C TYR A 235 -6.87 5.49 6.94
N SER A 236 -5.65 5.72 7.43
CA SER A 236 -5.00 4.85 8.42
C SER A 236 -5.82 4.75 9.72
N GLU A 237 -6.41 5.87 10.16
CA GLU A 237 -7.31 5.86 11.31
C GLU A 237 -8.59 5.07 11.05
N ALA A 238 -9.22 5.24 9.89
CA ALA A 238 -10.42 4.49 9.50
C ALA A 238 -10.15 2.97 9.47
N LEU A 239 -9.02 2.54 8.90
CA LEU A 239 -8.60 1.13 8.88
C LEU A 239 -8.47 0.56 10.30
N GLN A 240 -7.90 1.32 11.22
CA GLN A 240 -7.60 0.86 12.59
C GLN A 240 -8.77 1.00 13.55
N GLN A 241 -9.76 1.83 13.24
CA GLN A 241 -10.85 2.16 14.17
C GLN A 241 -11.58 0.92 14.68
N LYS A 242 -11.87 -0.03 13.79
CA LYS A 242 -12.56 -1.28 14.12
C LYS A 242 -11.74 -2.21 15.03
N MET A 243 -10.40 -2.14 14.95
CA MET A 243 -9.51 -2.93 15.80
C MET A 243 -9.40 -2.41 17.23
N ARG A 244 -9.77 -1.13 17.49
CA ARG A 244 -9.71 -0.51 18.83
C ARG A 244 -10.88 -0.92 19.75
N GLU A 245 -11.48 -2.08 19.50
CA GLU A 245 -12.64 -2.58 20.21
C GLU A 245 -12.28 -2.97 21.67
N PRO A 246 -12.87 -2.31 22.69
CA PRO A 246 -12.62 -2.65 24.09
C PRO A 246 -13.12 -4.06 24.42
N ASN A 247 -12.33 -4.80 25.21
CA ASN A 247 -12.64 -6.17 25.63
C ASN A 247 -12.89 -7.12 24.45
N LEU A 248 -12.10 -6.99 23.38
CA LEU A 248 -12.22 -7.78 22.15
C LEU A 248 -12.48 -9.27 22.39
N GLY A 249 -11.72 -9.92 23.26
CA GLY A 249 -11.89 -11.35 23.55
C GLY A 249 -13.26 -11.71 24.16
N ALA A 250 -13.85 -10.84 24.99
CA ALA A 250 -15.19 -11.08 25.51
C ALA A 250 -16.25 -10.97 24.41
N LYS A 251 -16.12 -9.98 23.51
CA LYS A 251 -17.05 -9.81 22.39
C LYS A 251 -16.95 -10.95 21.37
N LEU A 252 -15.73 -11.43 21.08
CA LEU A 252 -15.49 -12.52 20.14
C LEU A 252 -15.92 -13.91 20.64
N PHE A 253 -16.06 -14.11 21.95
CA PHE A 253 -16.33 -15.45 22.47
C PHE A 253 -17.55 -15.57 23.40
N LEU A 254 -18.00 -14.47 23.99
CA LEU A 254 -19.09 -14.46 24.99
C LEU A 254 -20.28 -13.59 24.57
N GLY A 255 -20.22 -12.94 23.40
CA GLY A 255 -21.22 -11.99 22.91
C GLY A 255 -22.49 -12.59 22.30
N GLY A 256 -22.67 -13.92 22.33
CA GLY A 256 -23.81 -14.59 21.69
C GLY A 256 -23.91 -14.27 20.19
N VAL A 257 -25.05 -13.74 19.74
CA VAL A 257 -25.28 -13.36 18.33
C VAL A 257 -24.34 -12.25 17.85
N ALA A 258 -23.84 -11.39 18.75
CA ALA A 258 -22.92 -10.30 18.40
C ALA A 258 -21.51 -10.79 18.02
N VAL A 259 -21.15 -12.03 18.39
CA VAL A 259 -19.85 -12.65 18.07
C VAL A 259 -19.58 -12.65 16.57
N GLN A 260 -20.56 -13.08 15.78
CA GLN A 260 -20.41 -13.19 14.32
C GLN A 260 -20.19 -11.82 13.68
N LYS A 261 -20.95 -10.82 14.14
CA LYS A 261 -20.80 -9.44 13.66
C LYS A 261 -19.42 -8.89 14.00
N THR A 262 -19.00 -8.96 15.27
CA THR A 262 -17.69 -8.44 15.69
C THR A 262 -16.54 -9.21 15.03
N GLY A 263 -16.65 -10.53 14.91
CA GLY A 263 -15.67 -11.34 14.21
C GLY A 263 -15.50 -10.94 12.74
N THR A 264 -16.62 -10.70 12.05
CA THR A 264 -16.62 -10.19 10.67
C THR A 264 -15.98 -8.80 10.60
N GLU A 265 -16.39 -7.86 11.45
CA GLU A 265 -15.84 -6.50 11.47
C GLU A 265 -14.31 -6.47 11.69
N ILE A 266 -13.81 -7.34 12.58
CA ILE A 266 -12.37 -7.45 12.90
C ILE A 266 -11.61 -8.12 11.76
N ALA A 267 -12.13 -9.22 11.21
CA ALA A 267 -11.52 -9.91 10.07
C ALA A 267 -11.45 -8.99 8.85
N THR A 268 -12.54 -8.28 8.53
CA THR A 268 -12.59 -7.32 7.44
C THR A 268 -11.63 -6.16 7.65
N ALA A 269 -11.48 -5.64 8.87
CA ALA A 269 -10.50 -4.59 9.15
C ALA A 269 -9.06 -5.04 8.87
N LEU A 270 -8.70 -6.27 9.27
CA LEU A 270 -7.39 -6.86 8.97
C LEU A 270 -7.20 -7.09 7.47
N ASN A 271 -8.23 -7.55 6.76
CA ASN A 271 -8.20 -7.71 5.30
C ASN A 271 -8.02 -6.37 4.60
N ASN A 272 -8.73 -5.33 5.03
CA ASN A 272 -8.61 -3.99 4.48
C ASN A 272 -7.17 -3.46 4.65
N MET A 273 -6.53 -3.66 5.81
CA MET A 273 -5.12 -3.27 6.02
C MET A 273 -4.16 -4.02 5.10
N ASP A 274 -4.35 -5.32 4.92
CA ASP A 274 -3.53 -6.16 4.04
C ASP A 274 -3.62 -5.69 2.59
N VAL A 275 -4.85 -5.62 2.05
CA VAL A 275 -5.12 -5.19 0.66
C VAL A 275 -4.68 -3.75 0.43
N SER A 276 -4.91 -2.84 1.39
CA SER A 276 -4.42 -1.45 1.31
C SER A 276 -2.90 -1.37 1.19
N SER A 277 -2.17 -2.28 1.86
CA SER A 277 -0.72 -2.32 1.76
C SER A 277 -0.25 -2.71 0.36
N GLU A 278 -0.98 -3.60 -0.32
CA GLU A 278 -0.70 -3.96 -1.71
C GLU A 278 -1.09 -2.84 -2.68
N TYR A 279 -2.25 -2.22 -2.46
CA TYR A 279 -2.76 -1.15 -3.31
C TYR A 279 -1.86 0.09 -3.26
N ALA A 280 -1.29 0.42 -2.09
CA ALA A 280 -0.28 1.48 -1.97
C ALA A 280 0.96 1.21 -2.84
N LEU A 281 1.41 -0.04 -2.94
CA LEU A 281 2.54 -0.42 -3.80
C LEU A 281 2.15 -0.40 -5.28
N LYS A 282 0.94 -0.86 -5.63
CA LYS A 282 0.42 -0.81 -7.00
C LYS A 282 0.31 0.63 -7.49
N LEU A 283 -0.30 1.51 -6.70
CA LEU A 283 -0.41 2.94 -6.99
C LEU A 283 0.98 3.56 -7.18
N ARG A 284 1.94 3.27 -6.29
CA ARG A 284 3.32 3.74 -6.45
C ARG A 284 3.92 3.35 -7.80
N HIS A 285 3.85 2.06 -8.16
CA HIS A 285 4.44 1.56 -9.40
C HIS A 285 3.78 2.17 -10.63
N GLU A 286 2.46 2.27 -10.63
CA GLU A 286 1.72 2.87 -11.73
C GLU A 286 2.09 4.34 -11.95
N ILE A 287 2.18 5.12 -10.87
CA ILE A 287 2.58 6.53 -10.97
C ILE A 287 4.05 6.65 -11.39
N GLU A 288 4.93 5.77 -10.93
CA GLU A 288 6.33 5.74 -11.36
C GLU A 288 6.46 5.51 -12.87
N GLU A 289 5.72 4.54 -13.41
CA GLU A 289 5.69 4.23 -14.84
C GLU A 289 5.17 5.41 -15.66
N GLN A 290 4.01 5.97 -15.29
CA GLN A 290 3.44 7.11 -16.00
C GLN A 290 4.30 8.37 -15.91
N CYS A 291 4.97 8.62 -14.78
CA CYS A 291 5.90 9.73 -14.66
C CYS A 291 7.16 9.51 -15.50
N ALA A 292 7.62 8.27 -15.68
CA ALA A 292 8.76 7.98 -16.54
C ALA A 292 8.46 8.26 -18.02
N GLU A 293 7.21 8.03 -18.45
CA GLU A 293 6.73 8.36 -19.78
C GLU A 293 6.53 9.87 -19.97
N ALA A 294 5.86 10.54 -19.02
CA ALA A 294 5.55 11.96 -19.12
C ALA A 294 6.77 12.88 -18.89
N PHE A 295 7.75 12.48 -18.08
CA PHE A 295 8.91 13.31 -17.70
C PHE A 295 10.25 12.66 -18.09
N PRO A 296 10.79 12.96 -19.29
CA PRO A 296 12.02 12.35 -19.77
C PRO A 296 13.29 12.90 -19.07
N THR A 297 13.20 14.00 -18.32
CA THR A 297 14.34 14.58 -17.61
C THR A 297 14.71 13.75 -16.37
N PRO A 298 15.99 13.31 -16.21
CA PRO A 298 16.40 12.55 -15.03
C PRO A 298 16.16 13.27 -13.69
N ALA A 299 16.39 14.58 -13.64
CA ALA A 299 16.19 15.37 -12.43
C ALA A 299 14.73 15.38 -11.94
N ASP A 300 13.77 15.43 -12.87
CA ASP A 300 12.34 15.41 -12.55
C ASP A 300 11.92 14.04 -12.00
N ARG A 301 12.43 12.96 -12.60
CA ARG A 301 12.21 11.59 -12.11
C ARG A 301 12.75 11.38 -10.69
N GLU A 302 13.93 11.91 -10.37
CA GLU A 302 14.49 11.78 -9.02
C GLU A 302 13.65 12.53 -7.97
N ARG A 303 13.06 13.68 -8.32
CA ARG A 303 12.17 14.41 -7.41
C ARG A 303 10.90 13.63 -7.09
N VAL A 304 10.29 12.99 -8.10
CA VAL A 304 9.09 12.15 -7.91
C VAL A 304 9.40 10.91 -7.10
N LYS A 305 10.55 10.25 -7.36
CA LYS A 305 10.99 9.07 -6.60
C LYS A 305 11.05 9.31 -5.10
N SER A 306 11.47 10.50 -4.65
CA SER A 306 11.47 10.84 -3.23
C SER A 306 10.06 10.78 -2.62
N CYS A 307 9.04 11.30 -3.32
CA CYS A 307 7.65 11.23 -2.86
C CYS A 307 7.07 9.80 -2.95
N LEU A 308 7.43 9.05 -4.00
CA LEU A 308 7.05 7.65 -4.15
C LEU A 308 7.62 6.75 -3.05
N ALA A 309 8.77 7.10 -2.48
CA ALA A 309 9.32 6.42 -1.30
C ALA A 309 8.39 6.57 -0.09
N GLU A 310 7.71 7.71 0.08
CA GLU A 310 6.75 7.90 1.17
C GLU A 310 5.50 7.01 1.00
N LEU A 311 5.03 6.78 -0.24
CA LEU A 311 3.98 5.78 -0.51
C LEU A 311 4.41 4.36 -0.12
N ASN A 312 5.69 4.02 -0.35
CA ASN A 312 6.23 2.74 0.12
C ASN A 312 6.20 2.66 1.65
N GLU A 313 6.55 3.74 2.35
CA GLU A 313 6.45 3.80 3.80
C GLU A 313 4.99 3.67 4.29
N MET A 314 4.00 4.17 3.55
CA MET A 314 2.59 3.93 3.87
C MET A 314 2.23 2.44 3.79
N SER A 315 2.69 1.73 2.75
CA SER A 315 2.53 0.27 2.69
C SER A 315 3.15 -0.44 3.89
N CYS A 316 4.37 -0.05 4.26
CA CYS A 316 5.04 -0.57 5.46
C CYS A 316 4.24 -0.26 6.75
N SER A 317 3.66 0.94 6.85
CA SER A 317 2.84 1.36 7.99
C SER A 317 1.57 0.51 8.12
N PHE A 318 0.85 0.26 7.01
CA PHE A 318 -0.32 -0.61 7.00
C PHE A 318 0.03 -2.05 7.40
N LYS A 319 1.16 -2.60 6.92
CA LYS A 319 1.65 -3.91 7.37
C LYS A 319 1.99 -3.96 8.86
N LYS A 320 2.57 -2.89 9.41
CA LYS A 320 2.82 -2.79 10.85
C LYS A 320 1.51 -2.77 11.64
N ALA A 321 0.53 -1.98 11.21
CA ALA A 321 -0.80 -1.93 11.84
C ALA A 321 -1.51 -3.30 11.77
N LEU A 322 -1.42 -3.98 10.62
CA LEU A 322 -1.93 -5.34 10.43
C LEU A 322 -1.29 -6.31 11.42
N ASN A 323 0.04 -6.31 11.57
CA ASN A 323 0.74 -7.20 12.50
C ASN A 323 0.31 -6.95 13.95
N ILE A 324 0.18 -5.68 14.36
CA ILE A 324 -0.33 -5.32 15.70
C ILE A 324 -1.75 -5.86 15.88
N GLY A 325 -2.61 -5.69 14.87
CA GLY A 325 -3.99 -6.19 14.91
C GLY A 325 -4.07 -7.72 14.98
N MET A 326 -3.20 -8.42 14.25
CA MET A 326 -3.06 -9.88 14.30
C MET A 326 -2.62 -10.35 15.68
N GLU A 327 -1.63 -9.70 16.30
CA GLU A 327 -1.18 -10.01 17.66
C GLU A 327 -2.31 -9.80 18.68
N GLN A 328 -3.10 -8.73 18.55
CA GLN A 328 -4.27 -8.49 19.38
C GLN A 328 -5.32 -9.60 19.22
N LEU A 329 -5.61 -10.02 17.99
CA LEU A 329 -6.54 -11.12 17.73
C LEU A 329 -6.04 -12.43 18.36
N VAL A 330 -4.76 -12.77 18.19
CA VAL A 330 -4.13 -13.96 18.80
C VAL A 330 -4.16 -13.89 20.33
N ALA A 331 -3.97 -12.71 20.92
CA ALA A 331 -4.07 -12.51 22.35
C ALA A 331 -5.47 -12.80 22.92
N THR A 332 -6.52 -12.80 22.08
CA THR A 332 -7.87 -13.24 22.49
C THR A 332 -8.04 -14.76 22.46
N VAL A 333 -7.30 -15.45 21.60
CA VAL A 333 -7.39 -16.91 21.39
C VAL A 333 -6.50 -17.67 22.37
N THR A 334 -5.27 -17.21 22.57
CA THR A 334 -4.27 -17.91 23.39
C THR A 334 -4.71 -18.23 24.83
N PRO A 335 -5.49 -17.38 25.55
CA PRO A 335 -5.98 -17.71 26.88
C PRO A 335 -6.98 -18.88 26.89
N ARG A 336 -7.64 -19.17 25.77
CA ARG A 336 -8.58 -20.29 25.64
C ARG A 336 -7.88 -21.61 25.36
N ILE A 337 -6.74 -21.55 24.67
CA ILE A 337 -5.88 -22.72 24.37
C ILE A 337 -4.98 -23.05 25.57
N ARG A 338 -4.54 -22.04 26.33
CA ARG A 338 -3.57 -22.19 27.43
C ARG A 338 -3.94 -23.28 28.47
N PRO A 339 -5.18 -23.40 28.98
CA PRO A 339 -5.50 -24.44 29.97
C PRO A 339 -5.25 -25.86 29.46
N VAL A 340 -5.54 -26.12 28.17
CA VAL A 340 -5.28 -27.42 27.55
C VAL A 340 -3.78 -27.67 27.45
N LEU A 341 -3.01 -26.66 27.03
CA LEU A 341 -1.54 -26.76 26.99
C LEU A 341 -0.94 -26.99 28.38
N ASP A 342 -1.43 -26.28 29.40
CA ASP A 342 -0.91 -26.40 30.76
C ASP A 342 -1.22 -27.78 31.37
N SER A 343 -2.33 -28.42 30.96
CA SER A 343 -2.63 -29.80 31.34
C SER A 343 -1.60 -30.82 30.81
N VAL A 344 -0.87 -30.51 29.73
CA VAL A 344 0.21 -31.37 29.23
C VAL A 344 1.30 -31.56 30.27
N ALA A 345 1.50 -30.60 31.19
CA ALA A 345 2.49 -30.70 32.26
C ALA A 345 2.27 -31.94 33.14
N THR A 346 1.02 -32.39 33.33
CA THR A 346 0.68 -33.53 34.19
C THR A 346 0.80 -34.89 33.48
N ILE A 347 0.97 -34.91 32.16
CA ILE A 347 1.11 -36.16 31.38
C ILE A 347 2.52 -36.74 31.55
N SER A 348 2.64 -38.00 31.94
CA SER A 348 3.94 -38.68 32.06
C SER A 348 4.50 -39.06 30.68
N TYR A 349 5.82 -38.94 30.52
CA TYR A 349 6.57 -39.56 29.42
C TYR A 349 7.57 -40.60 29.93
N GLU A 350 7.48 -40.98 31.21
CA GLU A 350 8.14 -42.17 31.75
C GLU A 350 7.16 -43.34 31.59
N LEU A 351 7.15 -43.93 30.38
CA LEU A 351 6.14 -44.91 29.98
C LEU A 351 6.68 -46.33 30.04
N SER A 352 5.82 -47.25 30.50
CA SER A 352 5.91 -48.70 30.29
C SER A 352 5.30 -49.13 28.95
N GLU A 353 5.52 -50.37 28.52
CA GLU A 353 4.93 -50.92 27.28
C GLU A 353 3.39 -50.88 27.32
N ALA A 354 2.78 -51.19 28.48
CA ALA A 354 1.33 -51.18 28.64
C ALA A 354 0.75 -49.77 28.52
N GLU A 355 1.40 -48.76 29.13
CA GLU A 355 0.97 -47.36 29.03
C GLU A 355 1.20 -46.78 27.63
N TYR A 356 2.29 -47.16 26.97
CA TYR A 356 2.55 -46.77 25.57
C TYR A 356 1.48 -47.35 24.64
N ALA A 357 1.13 -48.63 24.81
CA ALA A 357 0.07 -49.30 24.05
C ALA A 357 -1.31 -48.65 24.29
N ASP A 358 -1.64 -48.31 25.54
CA ASP A 358 -2.88 -47.61 25.88
C ASP A 358 -2.94 -46.23 25.21
N ASN A 359 -1.85 -45.47 25.24
CA ASN A 359 -1.75 -44.16 24.59
C ASN A 359 -1.89 -44.21 23.05
N GLU A 360 -1.67 -45.36 22.40
CA GLU A 360 -1.94 -45.49 20.95
C GLU A 360 -3.43 -45.49 20.63
N VAL A 361 -4.24 -46.02 21.54
CA VAL A 361 -5.70 -46.07 21.41
C VAL A 361 -6.35 -44.83 22.01
N ASN A 362 -5.84 -44.40 23.16
CA ASN A 362 -6.37 -43.31 23.97
C ASN A 362 -5.37 -42.14 23.99
N ASP A 363 -5.45 -41.25 23.00
CA ASP A 363 -4.54 -40.10 22.93
C ASP A 363 -4.60 -39.24 24.21
N PRO A 364 -3.45 -38.98 24.87
CA PRO A 364 -3.44 -38.35 26.18
C PRO A 364 -3.74 -36.85 26.16
N TRP A 365 -3.41 -36.13 25.07
CA TRP A 365 -3.54 -34.68 25.01
C TRP A 365 -3.54 -34.04 23.61
N VAL A 366 -2.89 -34.64 22.61
CA VAL A 366 -2.71 -34.05 21.28
C VAL A 366 -4.06 -33.77 20.63
N GLN A 367 -4.96 -34.74 20.59
CA GLN A 367 -6.30 -34.60 19.98
C GLN A 367 -7.13 -33.55 20.72
N ARG A 368 -7.01 -33.47 22.05
CA ARG A 368 -7.68 -32.43 22.86
C ARG A 368 -7.16 -31.04 22.50
N LEU A 369 -5.85 -30.89 22.30
CA LEU A 369 -5.25 -29.63 21.87
C LEU A 369 -5.72 -29.25 20.47
N LEU A 370 -5.65 -30.18 19.51
CA LEU A 370 -6.06 -29.92 18.13
C LEU A 370 -7.52 -29.47 18.07
N HIS A 371 -8.42 -30.18 18.75
CA HIS A 371 -9.82 -29.80 18.85
C HIS A 371 -10.03 -28.41 19.48
N ALA A 372 -9.27 -28.08 20.53
CA ALA A 372 -9.32 -26.76 21.15
C ALA A 372 -8.85 -25.66 20.18
N VAL A 373 -7.83 -25.91 19.37
CA VAL A 373 -7.39 -24.95 18.34
C VAL A 373 -8.47 -24.76 17.29
N GLU A 374 -8.96 -25.85 16.68
CA GLU A 374 -9.99 -25.80 15.63
C GLU A 374 -11.20 -24.99 16.09
N THR A 375 -11.71 -25.30 17.29
CA THR A 375 -12.89 -24.63 17.87
C THR A 375 -12.70 -23.12 18.02
N ASN A 376 -11.47 -22.65 18.27
CA ASN A 376 -11.20 -21.23 18.49
C ASN A 376 -10.72 -20.47 17.24
N VAL A 377 -10.28 -21.18 16.19
CA VAL A 377 -9.60 -20.59 15.02
C VAL A 377 -10.37 -20.80 13.71
N ALA A 378 -11.01 -21.96 13.50
CA ALA A 378 -11.56 -22.35 12.19
C ALA A 378 -12.68 -21.42 11.70
N TRP A 379 -13.48 -20.87 12.61
CA TRP A 379 -14.62 -20.01 12.27
C TRP A 379 -14.21 -18.67 11.63
N LEU A 380 -12.95 -18.24 11.78
CA LEU A 380 -12.40 -17.03 11.15
C LEU A 380 -11.93 -17.28 9.70
N GLN A 381 -11.69 -18.54 9.32
CA GLN A 381 -11.19 -18.90 8.00
C GLN A 381 -12.01 -18.32 6.83
N PRO A 382 -13.35 -18.43 6.81
CA PRO A 382 -14.14 -17.87 5.70
C PRO A 382 -14.21 -16.35 5.69
N LEU A 383 -13.75 -15.67 6.75
CA LEU A 383 -13.84 -14.22 6.92
C LEU A 383 -12.52 -13.50 6.59
N MET A 384 -11.42 -14.24 6.39
CA MET A 384 -10.08 -13.68 6.22
C MET A 384 -9.53 -14.01 4.84
N THR A 385 -8.67 -13.13 4.30
CA THR A 385 -7.87 -13.50 3.12
C THR A 385 -6.96 -14.68 3.47
N ALA A 386 -6.58 -15.49 2.46
CA ALA A 386 -5.70 -16.63 2.67
C ALA A 386 -4.37 -16.22 3.36
N ASN A 387 -3.79 -15.09 2.94
CA ASN A 387 -2.58 -14.55 3.56
C ASN A 387 -2.81 -14.21 5.04
N ASN A 388 -3.90 -13.52 5.37
CA ASN A 388 -4.21 -13.15 6.74
C ASN A 388 -4.49 -14.37 7.63
N TYR A 389 -5.26 -15.34 7.14
CA TYR A 389 -5.56 -16.56 7.88
C TYR A 389 -4.30 -17.38 8.17
N ASP A 390 -3.44 -17.57 7.17
CA ASP A 390 -2.16 -18.25 7.35
C ASP A 390 -1.29 -17.54 8.40
N THR A 391 -1.21 -16.20 8.39
CA THR A 391 -0.44 -15.42 9.37
C THR A 391 -0.99 -15.65 10.78
N PHE A 392 -2.31 -15.60 10.91
CA PHE A 392 -3.00 -15.82 12.18
C PHE A 392 -2.72 -17.24 12.74
N VAL A 393 -2.90 -18.28 11.92
CA VAL A 393 -2.59 -19.67 12.29
C VAL A 393 -1.11 -19.81 12.69
N HIS A 394 -0.20 -19.19 11.95
CA HIS A 394 1.23 -19.23 12.24
C HIS A 394 1.60 -18.60 13.60
N LEU A 395 0.92 -17.54 14.02
CA LEU A 395 1.10 -16.92 15.33
C LEU A 395 0.55 -17.80 16.47
N VAL A 396 -0.59 -18.46 16.23
CA VAL A 396 -1.16 -19.45 17.18
C VAL A 396 -0.21 -20.64 17.35
N ILE A 397 0.36 -21.16 16.25
CA ILE A 397 1.37 -22.22 16.29
C ILE A 397 2.59 -21.79 17.09
N ASP A 398 3.11 -20.58 16.90
CA ASP A 398 4.27 -20.09 17.66
C ASP A 398 4.00 -20.05 19.16
N PHE A 399 2.81 -19.62 19.57
CA PHE A 399 2.40 -19.66 20.97
C PHE A 399 2.40 -21.10 21.52
N ILE A 400 1.80 -22.03 20.78
CA ILE A 400 1.70 -23.44 21.18
C ILE A 400 3.10 -24.07 21.30
N VAL A 401 3.92 -23.96 20.26
CA VAL A 401 5.25 -24.59 20.23
C VAL A 401 6.15 -24.04 21.32
N LYS A 402 6.19 -22.71 21.52
CA LYS A 402 6.96 -22.09 22.60
C LYS A 402 6.55 -22.62 23.97
N ARG A 403 5.24 -22.78 24.22
CA ARG A 403 4.74 -23.31 25.50
C ARG A 403 5.08 -24.79 25.66
N LEU A 404 4.87 -25.59 24.61
CA LEU A 404 5.20 -27.02 24.63
C LEU A 404 6.68 -27.26 24.86
N GLU A 405 7.57 -26.49 24.22
CA GLU A 405 9.02 -26.62 24.42
C GLU A 405 9.41 -26.41 25.89
N VAL A 406 8.85 -25.39 26.55
CA VAL A 406 9.06 -25.13 27.98
C VAL A 406 8.57 -26.30 28.84
N ILE A 407 7.40 -26.84 28.52
CA ILE A 407 6.81 -27.98 29.25
C ILE A 407 7.69 -29.22 29.07
N MET A 408 8.09 -29.55 27.83
CA MET A 408 8.89 -30.73 27.53
C MET A 408 10.28 -30.65 28.20
N MET A 409 10.87 -29.46 28.28
CA MET A 409 12.13 -29.20 28.97
C MET A 409 12.09 -29.38 30.50
N GLN A 410 10.91 -29.60 31.09
CA GLN A 410 10.71 -29.87 32.52
C GLN A 410 10.36 -31.34 32.80
N LYS A 411 10.20 -32.16 31.76
CA LYS A 411 9.80 -33.56 31.88
C LYS A 411 10.97 -34.51 31.97
N ARG A 412 10.66 -35.75 32.34
CA ARG A 412 11.54 -36.91 32.27
C ARG A 412 10.98 -37.89 31.23
N PHE A 413 11.87 -38.63 30.57
CA PHE A 413 11.51 -39.51 29.47
C PHE A 413 12.13 -40.90 29.64
N SER A 414 11.35 -41.94 29.36
CA SER A 414 11.87 -43.26 28.97
C SER A 414 12.11 -43.31 27.44
N GLN A 415 12.71 -44.39 26.92
CA GLN A 415 12.84 -44.59 25.47
C GLN A 415 11.45 -44.58 24.77
N LEU A 416 10.46 -45.26 25.35
CA LEU A 416 9.08 -45.26 24.85
C LEU A 416 8.44 -43.87 24.94
N GLY A 417 8.80 -43.08 25.96
CA GLY A 417 8.45 -41.67 26.04
C GLY A 417 9.02 -40.83 24.90
N GLY A 418 10.27 -41.08 24.51
CA GLY A 418 10.88 -40.46 23.33
C GLY A 418 10.08 -40.77 22.05
N LEU A 419 9.69 -42.03 21.86
CA LEU A 419 8.88 -42.47 20.72
C LEU A 419 7.48 -41.84 20.73
N GLN A 420 6.86 -41.73 21.92
CA GLN A 420 5.58 -41.06 22.10
C GLN A 420 5.69 -39.58 21.68
N LEU A 421 6.71 -38.86 22.15
CA LEU A 421 6.88 -37.44 21.79
C LEU A 421 7.09 -37.24 20.29
N ASP A 422 7.86 -38.11 19.64
CA ASP A 422 8.04 -38.06 18.18
C ASP A 422 6.72 -38.27 17.43
N ARG A 423 5.88 -39.21 17.88
CA ARG A 423 4.53 -39.41 17.35
C ARG A 423 3.63 -38.19 17.58
N ASP A 424 3.65 -37.62 18.78
CA ASP A 424 2.87 -36.43 19.13
C ASP A 424 3.25 -35.24 18.24
N VAL A 425 4.55 -34.95 18.11
CA VAL A 425 5.06 -33.85 17.28
C VAL A 425 4.70 -34.06 15.81
N ARG A 426 4.86 -35.27 15.26
CA ARG A 426 4.46 -35.56 13.87
C ARG A 426 2.96 -35.35 13.64
N THR A 427 2.13 -35.75 14.60
CA THR A 427 0.67 -35.55 14.54
C THR A 427 0.33 -34.06 14.54
N LEU A 428 0.95 -33.27 15.40
CA LEU A 428 0.80 -31.81 15.41
C LEU A 428 1.22 -31.19 14.08
N VAL A 429 2.41 -31.52 13.56
CA VAL A 429 2.90 -31.00 12.28
C VAL A 429 1.94 -31.33 11.16
N SER A 430 1.47 -32.59 11.07
CA SER A 430 0.54 -33.02 10.04
C SER A 430 -0.77 -32.24 10.09
N HIS A 431 -1.34 -32.06 11.28
CA HIS A 431 -2.58 -31.32 11.43
C HIS A 431 -2.43 -29.85 11.09
N PHE A 432 -1.45 -29.15 11.67
CA PHE A 432 -1.22 -27.74 11.38
C PHE A 432 -0.85 -27.49 9.92
N SER A 433 -0.16 -28.43 9.26
CA SER A 433 0.07 -28.37 7.81
C SER A 433 -1.21 -28.40 6.98
N SER A 434 -2.31 -28.95 7.49
CA SER A 434 -3.60 -28.96 6.78
C SER A 434 -4.41 -27.68 6.98
N MET A 435 -4.07 -26.87 7.98
CA MET A 435 -4.81 -25.64 8.33
C MET A 435 -4.30 -24.38 7.59
N THR A 436 -3.11 -24.42 6.99
CA THR A 436 -2.47 -23.25 6.37
C THR A 436 -1.84 -23.65 5.03
N GLN A 437 -1.77 -22.73 4.09
CA GLN A 437 -1.08 -22.95 2.82
C GLN A 437 0.45 -22.83 2.96
N ARG A 438 0.92 -22.17 4.02
CA ARG A 438 2.34 -21.99 4.32
C ARG A 438 2.92 -23.16 5.12
N THR A 439 4.19 -23.46 4.87
CA THR A 439 4.88 -24.56 5.55
C THR A 439 5.03 -24.29 7.05
N VAL A 440 4.68 -25.26 7.89
CA VAL A 440 4.81 -25.15 9.36
C VAL A 440 6.05 -25.85 9.94
N ARG A 441 6.76 -26.65 9.12
CA ARG A 441 7.85 -27.53 9.59
C ARG A 441 8.95 -26.80 10.37
N ASP A 442 9.36 -25.62 9.93
CA ASP A 442 10.41 -24.84 10.60
C ASP A 442 9.98 -24.39 12.01
N LYS A 443 8.68 -24.12 12.24
CA LYS A 443 8.17 -23.77 13.59
C LYS A 443 8.33 -24.91 14.58
N PHE A 444 8.18 -26.16 14.12
CA PHE A 444 8.29 -27.36 14.96
C PHE A 444 9.72 -27.93 15.01
N SER A 445 10.71 -27.28 14.38
CA SER A 445 12.05 -27.84 14.21
C SER A 445 12.73 -28.17 15.54
N ARG A 446 12.59 -27.31 16.55
CA ARG A 446 13.19 -27.51 17.88
C ARG A 446 12.56 -28.68 18.61
N LEU A 447 11.23 -28.79 18.61
CA LEU A 447 10.52 -29.95 19.19
C LEU A 447 10.86 -31.26 18.45
N THR A 448 10.98 -31.21 17.12
CA THR A 448 11.39 -32.37 16.30
C THR A 448 12.81 -32.79 16.65
N GLN A 449 13.74 -31.84 16.76
CA GLN A 449 15.12 -32.08 17.18
C GLN A 449 15.21 -32.67 18.59
N MET A 450 14.39 -32.17 19.53
CA MET A 450 14.28 -32.74 20.87
C MET A 450 13.80 -34.19 20.80
N ALA A 451 12.75 -34.47 20.03
CA ALA A 451 12.25 -35.83 19.85
C ALA A 451 13.30 -36.77 19.23
N THR A 452 14.09 -36.29 18.25
CA THR A 452 15.21 -37.06 17.69
C THR A 452 16.23 -37.44 18.77
N ILE A 453 16.66 -36.47 19.59
CA ILE A 453 17.62 -36.72 20.69
C ILE A 453 17.05 -37.71 21.72
N LEU A 454 15.77 -37.56 22.08
CA LEU A 454 15.11 -38.40 23.09
C LEU A 454 14.86 -39.82 22.59
N ASN A 455 14.96 -40.09 21.29
CA ASN A 455 14.83 -41.41 20.67
C ASN A 455 16.16 -42.16 20.47
N LEU A 456 17.30 -41.55 20.79
CA LEU A 456 18.59 -42.23 20.70
C LEU A 456 18.63 -43.42 21.66
N GLU A 457 19.25 -44.53 21.25
CA GLU A 457 19.45 -45.68 22.12
C GLU A 457 20.62 -45.44 23.09
N LYS A 458 21.61 -44.66 22.66
CA LYS A 458 22.81 -44.34 23.44
C LYS A 458 23.21 -42.87 23.31
N VAL A 459 23.79 -42.33 24.38
CA VAL A 459 24.28 -40.94 24.44
C VAL A 459 25.27 -40.61 23.31
N SER A 460 26.10 -41.56 22.87
CA SER A 460 27.11 -41.35 21.83
C SER A 460 26.53 -41.18 20.42
N GLU A 461 25.32 -41.69 20.14
CA GLU A 461 24.70 -41.65 18.80
C GLU A 461 24.40 -40.22 18.35
N ILE A 462 24.32 -39.26 19.27
CA ILE A 462 24.18 -37.85 18.91
C ILE A 462 25.32 -37.37 18.00
N LEU A 463 26.51 -37.96 18.12
CA LEU A 463 27.68 -37.62 17.30
C LEU A 463 27.51 -38.03 15.83
N ASP A 464 26.61 -38.97 15.54
CA ASP A 464 26.28 -39.38 14.16
C ASP A 464 25.40 -38.35 13.45
N PHE A 465 24.76 -37.46 14.23
CA PHE A 465 23.89 -36.40 13.72
C PHE A 465 24.44 -35.00 13.97
N TRP A 466 25.60 -34.84 14.61
CA TRP A 466 26.10 -33.55 15.10
C TRP A 466 27.39 -33.10 14.39
N GLY A 467 27.58 -31.79 14.28
CA GLY A 467 28.76 -31.19 13.64
C GLY A 467 28.87 -31.56 12.15
N GLU A 468 30.05 -32.04 11.73
CA GLU A 468 30.31 -32.46 10.34
C GLU A 468 29.42 -33.63 9.88
N ASN A 469 28.90 -34.42 10.83
CA ASN A 469 28.02 -35.56 10.55
C ASN A 469 26.53 -35.19 10.47
N SER A 470 26.17 -33.92 10.65
CA SER A 470 24.76 -33.48 10.63
C SER A 470 24.06 -33.65 9.27
N GLY A 471 24.82 -33.89 8.20
CA GLY A 471 24.27 -34.08 6.86
C GLY A 471 23.41 -32.88 6.44
N PRO A 472 22.17 -33.08 5.95
CA PRO A 472 21.30 -31.97 5.56
C PRO A 472 20.61 -31.26 6.74
N MET A 473 20.77 -31.78 7.97
CA MET A 473 20.03 -31.29 9.14
C MET A 473 20.70 -30.04 9.73
N THR A 474 19.99 -28.91 9.67
CA THR A 474 20.44 -27.68 10.35
C THR A 474 19.96 -27.67 11.80
N TRP A 475 20.86 -27.87 12.75
CA TRP A 475 20.55 -27.80 14.17
C TRP A 475 20.14 -26.39 14.61
N ARG A 476 19.06 -26.32 15.39
CA ARG A 476 18.50 -25.11 16.00
C ARG A 476 18.67 -25.10 17.52
N LEU A 477 19.12 -26.23 18.09
CA LEU A 477 19.51 -26.37 19.49
C LEU A 477 21.01 -26.07 19.62
N THR A 478 21.38 -25.34 20.66
CA THR A 478 22.78 -25.12 21.04
C THR A 478 23.39 -26.39 21.68
N PRO A 479 24.72 -26.54 21.74
CA PRO A 479 25.36 -27.66 22.44
C PRO A 479 24.88 -27.84 23.89
N ALA A 480 24.64 -26.72 24.60
CA ALA A 480 24.13 -26.75 25.97
C ALA A 480 22.68 -27.26 26.04
N GLU A 481 21.83 -26.86 25.10
CA GLU A 481 20.46 -27.36 24.99
C GLU A 481 20.44 -28.84 24.63
N VAL A 482 21.29 -29.32 23.73
CA VAL A 482 21.40 -30.75 23.41
C VAL A 482 21.77 -31.58 24.65
N ARG A 483 22.77 -31.16 25.42
CA ARG A 483 23.11 -31.83 26.69
C ARG A 483 21.95 -31.82 27.67
N ARG A 484 21.22 -30.70 27.75
CA ARG A 484 20.04 -30.58 28.60
C ARG A 484 18.94 -31.58 28.18
N VAL A 485 18.67 -31.68 26.88
CA VAL A 485 17.66 -32.60 26.33
C VAL A 485 18.06 -34.07 26.55
N LEU A 486 19.33 -34.42 26.31
CA LEU A 486 19.87 -35.75 26.66
C LEU A 486 19.68 -36.05 28.15
N GLY A 487 19.87 -35.06 29.02
CA GLY A 487 19.67 -35.19 30.47
C GLY A 487 18.21 -35.33 30.91
N LEU A 488 17.24 -35.25 30.00
CA LEU A 488 15.84 -35.56 30.30
C LEU A 488 15.54 -37.06 30.25
N ARG A 489 16.40 -37.86 29.58
CA ARG A 489 16.31 -39.33 29.57
C ARG A 489 16.77 -39.92 30.90
N VAL A 490 15.90 -40.72 31.52
CA VAL A 490 16.14 -41.25 32.88
C VAL A 490 17.24 -42.31 32.94
N ASP A 491 17.51 -42.98 31.81
CA ASP A 491 18.51 -44.03 31.66
C ASP A 491 19.88 -43.52 31.21
N PHE A 492 19.97 -42.25 30.79
CA PHE A 492 21.23 -41.65 30.35
C PHE A 492 22.03 -41.09 31.52
N LYS A 493 23.28 -41.56 31.65
CA LYS A 493 24.17 -41.16 32.76
C LYS A 493 24.72 -39.74 32.56
N PRO A 494 24.64 -38.85 33.58
CA PRO A 494 25.15 -37.48 33.48
C PRO A 494 26.62 -37.39 33.08
N GLU A 495 27.46 -38.32 33.53
CA GLU A 495 28.89 -38.35 33.22
C GLU A 495 29.15 -38.60 31.73
N ALA A 496 28.34 -39.49 31.12
CA ALA A 496 28.43 -39.78 29.70
C ALA A 496 28.02 -38.56 28.85
N ILE A 497 26.99 -37.83 29.29
CA ILE A 497 26.54 -36.60 28.62
C ILE A 497 27.59 -35.49 28.75
N ALA A 498 28.23 -35.35 29.92
CA ALA A 498 29.29 -34.37 30.14
C ALA A 498 30.54 -34.67 29.29
N ALA A 499 30.86 -35.94 29.06
CA ALA A 499 32.00 -36.37 28.27
C ALA A 499 31.87 -36.13 26.75
N LEU A 500 30.65 -35.86 26.24
CA LEU A 500 30.44 -35.57 24.82
C LEU A 500 31.23 -34.34 24.35
N LYS A 501 31.72 -34.38 23.10
CA LYS A 501 32.33 -33.24 22.42
C LYS A 501 31.37 -32.77 21.33
N LEU A 502 30.52 -31.81 21.70
CA LEU A 502 29.52 -31.16 20.84
C LEU A 502 30.01 -29.80 20.39
#